data_AF-A0AAW2DR60-F1
#
_entry.id   AF-A0AAW2DR60-F1
#
_cell.length_a   1.000
_cell.length_b   1.000
_cell.length_c   1.000
_cell.angle_alpha   90.00
_cell.angle_beta   90.00
_cell.angle_gamma   90.00
#
_symmetry.space_group_name_H-M   'P 1'
#
loop_
_entity.id
_entity.type
_entity.pdbx_description
1 polymer ?
#
loop_
_entity_poly.entity_id
_entity_poly.type
_entity_poly.pdbx_seq_one_letter_code
_entity_poly.pdbx_strand_id
1 'polypeptide(L)'
;MSSESEDTAIPTSPRTLYKDPDDGRQRFLLELEFVQCLANPTYIHYLAQNRYFEDEAFIGYLRYLQYWQRPEYAKFIMYPHCLYFLELLQNANFRSSMAHPGNKELVHRQQFYFWKNYKNNRLKHIISKSQLQAAAATPASVSPPSTSPTTIAVTAPIDLPESSIAVTSSATATVQEISSGVDR
;
A
#
# COMPACT_ATOMS: atom_id res chain seq x y z
N MET A 1 -2.25 -21.18 69.81
CA MET A 1 -2.28 -19.84 69.20
C MET A 1 -2.12 -20.07 67.71
N SER A 2 -3.24 -19.93 66.99
CA SER A 2 -3.33 -20.12 65.55
C SER A 2 -2.60 -19.01 64.82
N SER A 3 -1.87 -19.35 63.76
CA SER A 3 -1.42 -18.41 62.74
C SER A 3 -1.76 -19.01 61.39
N GLU A 4 -3.02 -18.83 61.00
CA GLU A 4 -3.47 -18.79 59.61
C GLU A 4 -3.17 -17.38 59.10
N SER A 5 -2.50 -17.27 57.95
CA SER A 5 -2.33 -15.99 57.25
C SER A 5 -2.40 -16.24 55.74
N GLU A 6 -3.63 -16.13 55.26
CA GLU A 6 -4.05 -15.51 54.00
C GLU A 6 -3.35 -15.92 52.70
N ASP A 7 -3.93 -16.95 52.07
CA ASP A 7 -3.95 -17.13 50.62
C ASP A 7 -4.66 -15.92 49.97
N THR A 8 -3.89 -15.02 49.36
CA THR A 8 -4.43 -13.87 48.62
C THR A 8 -4.97 -14.36 47.28
N ALA A 9 -6.20 -14.88 47.32
CA ALA A 9 -6.99 -15.18 46.13
C ALA A 9 -7.33 -13.89 45.39
N ILE A 10 -6.70 -13.68 44.23
CA ILE A 10 -7.08 -12.64 43.28
C ILE A 10 -8.55 -12.88 42.89
N PRO A 11 -9.47 -11.93 43.09
CA PRO A 11 -10.83 -12.07 42.60
C PRO A 11 -10.78 -11.93 41.08
N THR A 12 -10.78 -13.08 40.40
CA THR A 12 -10.98 -13.18 38.96
C THR A 12 -12.35 -12.59 38.67
N SER A 13 -12.41 -11.32 38.26
CA SER A 13 -13.65 -10.68 37.82
C SER A 13 -14.38 -11.63 36.86
N PRO A 14 -15.67 -11.93 37.10
CA PRO A 14 -16.43 -12.77 36.19
C PRO A 14 -16.38 -12.06 34.84
N ARG A 15 -15.75 -12.69 33.83
CA ARG A 15 -15.94 -12.29 32.45
C ARG A 15 -17.44 -12.32 32.25
N THR A 16 -18.07 -11.15 32.21
CA THR A 16 -19.47 -11.00 31.86
C THR A 16 -19.61 -11.65 30.51
N LEU A 17 -20.08 -12.90 30.50
CA LEU A 17 -20.33 -13.67 29.30
C LEU A 17 -21.53 -12.97 28.66
N TYR A 18 -21.26 -11.96 27.84
CA TYR A 18 -22.28 -11.23 27.11
C TYR A 18 -23.00 -12.26 26.25
N LYS A 19 -24.21 -12.63 26.68
CA LYS A 19 -25.05 -13.58 25.96
C LYS A 19 -25.71 -12.79 24.84
N ASP A 20 -25.05 -12.80 23.69
CA ASP A 20 -25.49 -12.06 22.51
C ASP A 20 -26.88 -12.59 22.10
N PRO A 21 -27.93 -11.76 22.06
CA PRO A 21 -29.29 -12.20 21.74
C PRO A 21 -29.43 -12.76 20.31
N ASP A 22 -28.47 -12.51 19.42
CA ASP A 22 -28.45 -12.99 18.02
C ASP A 22 -27.29 -13.99 17.76
N ASP A 23 -26.87 -14.75 18.78
CA ASP A 23 -25.83 -15.82 18.66
C ASP A 23 -24.49 -15.34 18.05
N GLY A 24 -24.14 -14.06 18.25
CA GLY A 24 -22.92 -13.45 17.71
C GLY A 24 -23.03 -12.93 16.28
N ARG A 25 -24.18 -13.09 15.62
CA ARG A 25 -24.42 -12.59 14.25
C ARG A 25 -24.39 -11.07 14.19
N GLN A 26 -25.01 -10.38 15.15
CA GLN A 26 -24.96 -8.92 15.23
C GLN A 26 -23.52 -8.42 15.38
N ARG A 27 -22.74 -9.04 16.27
CA ARG A 27 -21.32 -8.73 16.44
C ARG A 27 -20.53 -8.94 15.14
N PHE A 28 -20.75 -10.06 14.44
CA PHE A 28 -20.11 -10.33 13.16
C PHE A 28 -20.39 -9.25 12.11
N LEU A 29 -21.65 -8.80 12.00
CA LEU A 29 -22.04 -7.74 11.07
C LEU A 29 -21.40 -6.39 11.43
N LEU A 30 -21.36 -6.03 12.71
CA LEU A 30 -20.69 -4.81 13.16
C LEU A 30 -19.19 -4.85 12.89
N GLU A 31 -18.53 -5.98 13.17
CA GLU A 31 -17.11 -6.18 12.88
C GLU A 31 -16.84 -6.07 11.38
N LEU A 32 -17.71 -6.66 10.55
CA LEU A 32 -17.63 -6.61 9.09
C LEU A 32 -17.79 -5.18 8.54
N GLU A 33 -18.79 -4.46 9.00
CA GLU A 33 -19.03 -3.06 8.61
C GLU A 33 -17.86 -2.18 9.03
N PHE A 34 -17.40 -2.32 10.28
CA PHE A 34 -16.27 -1.58 10.81
C PHE A 34 -15.00 -1.80 9.97
N VAL A 35 -14.65 -3.06 9.69
CA VAL A 35 -13.48 -3.39 8.87
C VAL A 35 -13.62 -2.76 7.50
N GLN A 36 -14.79 -2.84 6.87
CA GLN A 36 -15.02 -2.23 5.56
C GLN A 36 -14.91 -0.70 5.58
N CYS A 37 -15.28 -0.03 6.67
CA CYS A 37 -15.08 1.41 6.82
C CYS A 37 -13.60 1.81 6.81
N LEU A 38 -12.66 0.91 7.17
CA LEU A 38 -11.22 1.15 7.04
C LEU A 38 -10.78 1.30 5.58
N ALA A 39 -11.57 0.89 4.59
CA ALA A 39 -11.26 1.17 3.19
C ALA A 39 -11.30 2.68 2.84
N ASN A 40 -11.91 3.52 3.70
CA ASN A 40 -12.00 4.96 3.51
C ASN A 40 -10.90 5.69 4.30
N PRO A 41 -9.92 6.34 3.63
CA PRO A 41 -8.84 7.07 4.28
C PRO A 41 -9.32 8.21 5.18
N THR A 42 -10.47 8.82 4.86
CA THR A 42 -11.06 9.88 5.69
C THR A 42 -11.54 9.33 7.03
N TYR A 43 -12.07 8.11 7.07
CA TYR A 43 -12.47 7.47 8.32
C TYR A 43 -11.25 7.11 9.18
N ILE A 44 -10.18 6.59 8.58
CA ILE A 44 -8.92 6.35 9.30
C ILE A 44 -8.36 7.65 9.87
N HIS A 45 -8.39 8.74 9.11
CA HIS A 45 -7.97 10.05 9.60
C HIS A 45 -8.81 10.52 10.79
N TYR A 46 -10.14 10.35 10.72
CA TYR A 46 -11.03 10.64 11.86
C TYR A 46 -10.63 9.80 13.09
N LEU A 47 -10.36 8.51 12.94
CA LEU A 47 -9.92 7.67 14.06
C LEU A 47 -8.60 8.17 14.67
N ALA A 48 -7.67 8.62 13.83
CA ALA A 48 -6.40 9.18 14.28
C ALA A 48 -6.59 10.51 15.04
N GLN A 49 -7.45 11.40 14.55
CA GLN A 49 -7.72 12.69 15.21
C GLN A 49 -8.38 12.54 16.58
N ASN A 50 -9.24 11.53 16.75
CA ASN A 50 -9.88 11.22 18.03
C ASN A 50 -9.01 10.37 18.97
N ARG A 51 -7.73 10.15 18.62
CA ARG A 51 -6.74 9.44 19.44
C ARG A 51 -7.07 7.97 19.73
N TYR A 52 -7.92 7.33 18.92
CA TYR A 52 -8.19 5.89 19.07
C TYR A 52 -6.93 5.03 18.87
N PHE A 53 -5.98 5.49 18.05
CA PHE A 53 -4.73 4.77 17.80
C PHE A 53 -3.67 4.90 18.90
N GLU A 54 -3.90 5.73 19.91
CA GLU A 54 -3.05 5.85 21.11
C GLU A 54 -3.45 4.83 22.19
N ASP A 55 -4.67 4.29 22.12
CA ASP A 55 -5.16 3.29 23.06
C ASP A 55 -4.71 1.87 22.66
N GLU A 56 -3.95 1.23 23.54
CA GLU A 56 -3.48 -0.15 23.40
C GLU A 56 -4.63 -1.16 23.29
N ALA A 57 -5.77 -0.91 23.94
CA ALA A 57 -6.94 -1.78 23.81
C ALA A 57 -7.48 -1.78 22.37
N PHE A 58 -7.54 -0.61 21.73
CA PHE A 58 -7.98 -0.47 20.34
C PHE A 58 -6.99 -1.11 19.36
N ILE A 59 -5.69 -0.98 19.59
CA ILE A 59 -4.65 -1.66 18.79
C ILE A 59 -4.79 -3.19 18.94
N GLY A 60 -5.06 -3.67 20.14
CA GLY A 60 -5.39 -5.08 20.40
C GLY A 60 -6.60 -5.55 19.61
N TYR A 61 -7.63 -4.71 19.50
CA TYR A 61 -8.81 -4.99 18.69
C TYR A 61 -8.51 -5.04 17.18
N LEU A 62 -7.68 -4.14 16.65
CA LEU A 62 -7.22 -4.21 15.25
C LEU A 62 -6.45 -5.51 14.97
N ARG A 63 -5.63 -5.96 15.92
CA ARG A 63 -4.95 -7.27 15.82
C ARG A 63 -5.95 -8.43 15.81
N TYR A 64 -6.98 -8.37 16.64
CA TYR A 64 -8.07 -9.35 16.61
C TYR A 64 -8.72 -9.39 15.21
N LEU A 65 -9.05 -8.24 14.62
CA LEU A 65 -9.68 -8.16 13.29
C LEU A 65 -8.82 -8.71 12.14
N GLN A 66 -7.54 -9.03 12.33
CA GLN A 66 -6.74 -9.70 11.30
C GLN A 66 -7.30 -11.08 10.90
N TYR A 67 -8.21 -11.68 11.68
CA TYR A 67 -8.89 -12.91 11.27
C TYR A 67 -9.69 -12.73 9.95
N TRP A 68 -10.10 -11.51 9.60
CA TRP A 68 -10.78 -11.22 8.34
C TRP A 68 -9.91 -11.46 7.10
N GLN A 69 -8.59 -11.57 7.26
CA GLN A 69 -7.67 -11.91 6.16
C GLN A 69 -7.76 -13.38 5.76
N ARG A 70 -8.29 -14.27 6.63
CA ARG A 70 -8.42 -15.68 6.30
C ARG A 70 -9.48 -15.89 5.22
N PRO A 71 -9.28 -16.82 4.27
CA PRO A 71 -10.17 -16.97 3.11
C PRO A 71 -11.62 -17.31 3.48
N GLU A 72 -11.86 -17.94 4.64
CA GLU A 72 -13.19 -18.29 5.12
C GLU A 72 -14.05 -17.05 5.40
N TYR A 73 -13.43 -15.96 5.85
CA TYR A 73 -14.08 -14.69 6.20
C TYR A 73 -13.92 -13.63 5.10
N ALA A 74 -12.78 -13.61 4.40
CA ALA A 74 -12.47 -12.63 3.36
C ALA A 74 -13.51 -12.61 2.23
N LYS A 75 -14.21 -13.74 1.98
CA LYS A 75 -15.29 -13.84 0.99
C LYS A 75 -16.47 -12.88 1.23
N PHE A 76 -16.64 -12.38 2.45
CA PHE A 76 -17.71 -11.44 2.81
C PHE A 76 -17.30 -9.96 2.63
N ILE A 77 -16.03 -9.68 2.34
CA ILE A 77 -15.51 -8.32 2.17
C ILE A 77 -15.83 -7.79 0.78
N MET A 78 -16.56 -6.67 0.70
CA MET A 78 -16.86 -6.01 -0.58
C MET A 78 -15.73 -5.07 -1.02
N TYR A 79 -15.04 -4.44 -0.07
CA TYR A 79 -13.99 -3.46 -0.33
C TYR A 79 -12.60 -4.01 0.02
N PRO A 80 -11.87 -4.63 -0.92
CA PRO A 80 -10.64 -5.37 -0.61
C PRO A 80 -9.52 -4.49 -0.01
N HIS A 81 -9.57 -3.18 -0.24
CA HIS A 81 -8.56 -2.24 0.26
C HIS A 81 -8.61 -2.05 1.78
N CYS A 82 -9.72 -2.41 2.45
CA CYS A 82 -9.76 -2.37 3.91
C CYS A 82 -8.73 -3.30 4.56
N LEU A 83 -8.48 -4.48 3.97
CA LEU A 83 -7.51 -5.44 4.49
C LEU A 83 -6.08 -4.92 4.38
N TYR A 84 -5.78 -4.20 3.30
CA TYR A 84 -4.50 -3.53 3.12
C TYR A 84 -4.29 -2.43 4.17
N PHE A 85 -5.31 -1.60 4.43
CA PHE A 85 -5.22 -0.59 5.48
C PHE A 85 -5.14 -1.20 6.88
N LEU A 86 -5.86 -2.30 7.13
CA LEU A 86 -5.77 -3.02 8.40
C LEU A 86 -4.33 -3.49 8.68
N GLU A 87 -3.61 -3.93 7.66
CA GLU A 87 -2.18 -4.27 7.76
C GLU A 87 -1.31 -3.03 7.99
N LEU A 88 -1.53 -1.95 7.24
CA LEU A 88 -0.79 -0.69 7.43
C LEU A 88 -0.97 -0.11 8.83
N LEU A 89 -2.18 -0.22 9.41
CA LEU A 89 -2.50 0.24 10.76
C LEU A 89 -1.72 -0.48 11.85
N GLN A 90 -1.16 -1.66 11.59
CA GLN A 90 -0.27 -2.32 12.55
C GLN A 90 1.03 -1.53 12.77
N ASN A 91 1.46 -0.75 11.77
CA ASN A 91 2.63 0.09 11.88
C ASN A 91 2.31 1.38 12.64
N ALA A 92 2.98 1.60 13.77
CA ALA A 92 2.82 2.81 14.59
C ALA A 92 3.06 4.10 13.78
N ASN A 93 4.09 4.11 12.92
CA ASN A 93 4.42 5.26 12.08
C ASN A 93 3.27 5.67 11.16
N PHE A 94 2.57 4.69 10.58
CA PHE A 94 1.42 4.96 9.71
C PHE A 94 0.25 5.54 10.52
N ARG A 95 -0.04 4.98 11.70
CA ARG A 95 -1.08 5.48 12.61
C ARG A 95 -0.86 6.94 12.98
N SER A 96 0.35 7.31 13.39
CA SER A 96 0.71 8.69 13.71
C SER A 96 0.64 9.60 12.49
N SER A 97 1.13 9.13 11.34
CA SER A 97 1.12 9.93 10.10
C SER A 97 -0.30 10.22 9.61
N MET A 98 -1.25 9.32 9.83
CA MET A 98 -2.66 9.49 9.45
C MET A 98 -3.38 10.58 10.25
N ALA A 99 -2.84 11.06 11.38
CA ALA A 99 -3.37 12.23 12.07
C ALA A 99 -3.19 13.53 11.25
N HIS A 100 -2.26 13.55 10.28
CA HIS A 100 -2.03 14.71 9.43
C HIS A 100 -2.91 14.71 8.18
N PRO A 101 -3.58 15.83 7.85
CA PRO A 101 -4.48 15.92 6.71
C PRO A 101 -3.76 15.75 5.35
N GLY A 102 -2.49 16.15 5.25
CA GLY A 102 -1.69 15.93 4.04
C GLY A 102 -1.50 14.45 3.72
N ASN A 103 -1.31 13.60 4.75
CA ASN A 103 -1.17 12.16 4.55
C ASN A 103 -2.51 11.52 4.15
N LYS A 104 -3.63 11.98 4.73
CA LYS A 104 -4.98 11.57 4.31
C LYS A 104 -5.19 11.81 2.81
N GLU A 105 -4.86 13.01 2.32
CA GLU A 105 -5.00 13.35 0.89
C GLU A 105 -4.07 12.52 0.01
N LEU A 106 -2.84 12.27 0.47
CA LEU A 106 -1.90 11.41 -0.24
C LEU A 106 -2.46 9.99 -0.39
N VAL A 107 -2.88 9.37 0.71
CA VAL A 107 -3.44 8.01 0.72
C VAL A 107 -4.70 7.93 -0.14
N HIS A 108 -5.59 8.92 -0.03
CA HIS A 108 -6.79 9.01 -0.86
C HIS A 108 -6.46 9.10 -2.36
N ARG A 109 -5.48 9.95 -2.72
CA ARG A 109 -5.00 10.07 -4.10
C ARG A 109 -4.38 8.77 -4.61
N GLN A 110 -3.58 8.08 -3.79
CA GLN A 110 -2.97 6.81 -4.16
C GLN A 110 -4.03 5.73 -4.40
N GLN A 111 -5.03 5.63 -3.52
CA GLN A 111 -6.16 4.74 -3.69
C GLN A 111 -6.93 5.03 -4.99
N PHE A 112 -7.20 6.31 -5.27
CA PHE A 112 -7.85 6.73 -6.51
C PHE A 112 -7.03 6.32 -7.75
N TYR A 113 -5.72 6.58 -7.78
CA TYR A 113 -4.88 6.20 -8.92
C TYR A 113 -4.74 4.69 -9.09
N PHE A 114 -4.72 3.93 -7.99
CA PHE A 114 -4.74 2.49 -8.04
C PHE A 114 -6.00 1.98 -8.75
N TRP A 115 -7.18 2.52 -8.41
CA TRP A 115 -8.43 2.18 -9.10
C TRP A 115 -8.47 2.67 -10.55
N LYS A 116 -8.09 3.91 -10.81
CA LYS A 116 -8.05 4.50 -12.16
C LYS A 116 -7.18 3.66 -13.11
N ASN A 117 -6.03 3.20 -12.64
CA ASN A 117 -5.08 2.42 -13.43
C ASN A 117 -5.22 0.92 -13.24
N TYR A 118 -6.27 0.45 -12.54
CA TYR A 118 -6.41 -0.96 -12.17
C TYR A 118 -6.37 -1.90 -13.39
N LYS A 119 -7.08 -1.55 -14.48
CA LYS A 119 -7.04 -2.29 -15.74
C LYS A 119 -5.62 -2.33 -16.31
N ASN A 120 -4.97 -1.18 -16.45
CA ASN A 120 -3.62 -1.08 -17.02
C ASN A 120 -2.57 -1.84 -16.20
N ASN A 121 -2.65 -1.79 -14.87
CA ASN A 121 -1.72 -2.52 -13.99
C ASN A 121 -1.93 -4.03 -14.06
N ARG A 122 -3.18 -4.50 -14.18
CA ARG A 122 -3.46 -5.93 -14.36
C ARG A 122 -3.03 -6.46 -15.72
N LEU A 123 -3.23 -5.68 -16.80
CA LEU A 123 -2.78 -6.07 -18.13
C LEU A 123 -1.25 -6.25 -18.18
N LYS A 124 -0.47 -5.40 -17.50
CA LYS A 124 0.99 -5.56 -17.39
C LYS A 124 1.37 -6.91 -16.80
N HIS A 125 0.75 -7.31 -15.70
CA HIS A 125 1.05 -8.61 -15.06
C HIS A 125 0.62 -9.81 -15.91
N ILE A 126 -0.46 -9.69 -16.69
CA ILE A 126 -0.92 -10.75 -17.60
C ILE A 126 0.08 -10.93 -18.74
N ILE A 127 0.54 -9.84 -19.37
CA ILE A 127 1.51 -9.87 -20.48
C ILE A 127 2.89 -10.35 -20.00
N SER A 128 3.36 -9.88 -18.84
CA SER A 128 4.64 -10.34 -18.29
C SER A 128 4.61 -11.82 -17.91
N LYS A 129 3.51 -12.34 -17.33
CA LYS A 129 3.38 -13.78 -17.06
C LYS A 129 3.30 -14.61 -18.34
N SER A 130 2.58 -14.16 -19.37
CA SER A 130 2.48 -14.91 -20.63
C SER A 130 3.82 -14.97 -21.36
N GLN A 131 4.63 -13.90 -21.34
CA GLN A 131 5.99 -13.90 -21.91
C GLN A 131 6.94 -14.84 -21.16
N LEU A 132 6.88 -14.90 -19.83
CA LEU A 132 7.68 -15.84 -19.03
C LEU A 132 7.25 -17.31 -19.26
N GLN A 133 5.95 -17.55 -19.45
CA GLN A 133 5.42 -18.90 -19.73
C GLN A 133 5.78 -19.37 -21.15
N ALA A 134 5.81 -18.47 -22.15
CA ALA A 134 6.20 -18.79 -23.52
C ALA A 134 7.70 -19.12 -23.66
N ALA A 135 8.57 -18.45 -22.90
CA ALA A 135 10.01 -18.73 -22.88
C ALA A 135 10.36 -20.07 -22.19
N ALA A 136 9.52 -20.57 -21.29
CA ALA A 136 9.72 -21.84 -20.60
C ALA A 136 9.19 -23.07 -21.37
N ALA A 137 8.45 -22.87 -22.47
CA ALA A 137 7.85 -23.94 -23.26
C ALA A 137 8.73 -24.44 -24.43
N THR A 138 9.95 -23.90 -24.61
CA THR A 138 10.94 -24.51 -25.52
C THR A 138 11.48 -25.80 -24.87
N PRO A 139 11.19 -26.99 -25.42
CA PRO A 139 11.73 -28.22 -24.87
C PRO A 139 13.24 -28.27 -25.14
N ALA A 140 14.00 -28.57 -24.09
CA ALA A 140 15.41 -28.89 -24.19
C ALA A 140 15.61 -30.11 -25.10
N SER A 141 16.10 -29.90 -26.33
CA SER A 141 16.74 -30.94 -27.13
C SER A 141 18.15 -30.47 -27.49
N VAL A 142 19.07 -30.93 -26.65
CA VAL A 142 20.52 -31.13 -26.85
C VAL A 142 21.04 -31.17 -28.30
N SER A 143 22.07 -30.37 -28.62
CA SER A 143 23.43 -30.82 -29.03
C SER A 143 24.39 -29.65 -29.37
N PRO A 144 25.74 -29.75 -29.12
CA PRO A 144 26.72 -28.66 -29.26
C PRO A 144 27.68 -28.84 -30.48
N PRO A 145 28.86 -28.19 -30.53
CA PRO A 145 29.25 -27.10 -31.45
C PRO A 145 30.09 -27.54 -32.68
N SER A 146 30.17 -26.73 -33.74
CA SER A 146 31.09 -26.97 -34.87
C SER A 146 31.52 -25.69 -35.59
N THR A 147 32.69 -25.18 -35.15
CA THR A 147 33.81 -24.57 -35.90
C THR A 147 33.57 -23.68 -37.13
N SER A 148 34.04 -22.44 -37.00
CA SER A 148 34.44 -21.52 -38.08
C SER A 148 35.63 -22.03 -38.91
N PRO A 149 35.85 -21.47 -40.12
CA PRO A 149 37.10 -20.71 -40.27
C PRO A 149 36.95 -19.39 -41.07
N THR A 150 37.50 -18.34 -40.47
CA THR A 150 38.45 -17.36 -41.02
C THR A 150 38.47 -17.06 -42.53
N THR A 151 38.18 -15.81 -42.90
CA THR A 151 38.90 -15.06 -43.95
C THR A 151 39.21 -13.65 -43.46
N ILE A 152 40.45 -13.21 -43.69
CA ILE A 152 41.17 -12.10 -43.06
C ILE A 152 41.25 -10.89 -44.01
N ALA A 153 41.27 -9.70 -43.39
CA ALA A 153 41.91 -8.43 -43.79
C ALA A 153 41.31 -7.53 -44.87
N VAL A 154 41.34 -6.22 -44.56
CA VAL A 154 42.09 -5.12 -45.25
C VAL A 154 41.36 -3.80 -44.92
N THR A 155 41.88 -3.00 -43.97
CA THR A 155 42.68 -1.77 -44.17
C THR A 155 41.83 -0.49 -44.24
N ALA A 156 42.11 0.46 -43.33
CA ALA A 156 41.63 1.86 -43.31
C ALA A 156 42.08 2.63 -44.59
N PRO A 157 41.72 3.91 -44.92
CA PRO A 157 41.37 5.02 -44.00
C PRO A 157 40.39 6.13 -44.56
N ILE A 158 40.15 7.16 -43.72
CA ILE A 158 39.86 8.60 -44.02
C ILE A 158 38.66 8.96 -44.95
N ASP A 159 37.65 9.68 -44.42
CA ASP A 159 37.39 11.11 -44.74
C ASP A 159 36.20 11.72 -43.95
N LEU A 160 36.44 12.90 -43.38
CA LEU A 160 35.48 13.99 -43.10
C LEU A 160 35.46 14.88 -44.37
N PRO A 161 34.46 15.74 -44.70
CA PRO A 161 33.93 16.77 -43.78
C PRO A 161 32.48 17.26 -44.02
N GLU A 162 32.05 18.19 -43.13
CA GLU A 162 31.14 19.36 -43.30
C GLU A 162 29.76 19.16 -43.98
N SER A 163 28.65 19.78 -43.54
CA SER A 163 28.49 21.20 -43.19
C SER A 163 27.09 21.45 -42.62
N SER A 164 26.99 22.50 -41.79
CA SER A 164 25.87 23.47 -41.67
C SER A 164 24.53 22.92 -41.12
N ILE A 165 23.87 23.55 -40.15
CA ILE A 165 23.34 24.93 -40.07
C ILE A 165 23.06 25.19 -38.57
N ALA A 166 23.70 26.16 -37.91
CA ALA A 166 23.31 27.57 -37.82
C ALA A 166 22.05 27.86 -36.97
N VAL A 167 22.24 28.84 -36.07
CA VAL A 167 21.30 29.86 -35.54
C VAL A 167 20.95 29.73 -34.05
N THR A 168 21.69 30.36 -33.14
CA THR A 168 21.68 31.76 -32.61
C THR A 168 20.71 32.01 -31.45
N SER A 169 21.34 32.36 -30.31
CA SER A 169 21.05 33.46 -29.37
C SER A 169 19.74 33.53 -28.53
N SER A 170 19.98 33.49 -27.22
CA SER A 170 19.74 34.55 -26.22
C SER A 170 18.31 35.09 -26.00
N ALA A 171 17.83 35.02 -24.76
CA ALA A 171 17.74 36.18 -23.85
C ALA A 171 17.09 35.84 -22.50
N THR A 172 17.72 36.33 -21.44
CA THR A 172 17.24 36.50 -20.07
C THR A 172 16.15 37.57 -19.95
N ALA A 173 15.17 37.38 -19.05
CA ALA A 173 14.41 38.49 -18.48
C ALA A 173 13.97 38.19 -17.04
N THR A 174 14.57 38.93 -16.10
CA THR A 174 14.18 39.13 -14.70
C THR A 174 13.22 40.33 -14.64
N VAL A 175 12.08 40.19 -13.97
CA VAL A 175 11.18 41.29 -13.53
C VAL A 175 10.55 40.80 -12.22
N GLN A 176 11.00 41.17 -11.02
CA GLN A 176 10.89 42.44 -10.28
C GLN A 176 9.45 42.83 -9.88
N GLU A 177 9.11 42.39 -8.66
CA GLU A 177 8.46 43.10 -7.54
C GLU A 177 7.76 44.44 -7.84
N ILE A 178 6.44 44.48 -7.61
CA ILE A 178 5.70 45.72 -7.37
C ILE A 178 4.73 45.49 -6.20
N SER A 179 5.08 46.11 -5.08
CA SER A 179 4.22 46.37 -3.93
C SER A 179 3.21 47.47 -4.29
N SER A 180 1.94 47.26 -3.95
CA SER A 180 0.99 48.35 -3.77
C SER A 180 -0.09 47.94 -2.76
N GLY A 181 -0.03 48.55 -1.58
CA GLY A 181 -1.14 48.61 -0.66
C GLY A 181 -2.20 49.60 -1.15
N VAL A 182 -3.46 49.30 -0.88
CA VAL A 182 -4.56 50.28 -0.84
C VAL A 182 -5.53 49.84 0.25
N ASP A 183 -5.59 50.63 1.32
CA ASP A 183 -6.69 50.76 2.26
C ASP A 183 -8.01 51.10 1.54
N ARG A 184 -9.10 50.38 1.85
CA ARG A 184 -10.33 50.90 2.51
C ARG A 184 -11.43 49.84 2.58
#